data_AF-A0A2P2ML34-F1
#
_entry.id   AF-A0A2P2ML34-F1
#
_cell.length_a   1.000
_cell.length_b   1.000
_cell.length_c   1.000
_cell.angle_alpha   90.00
_cell.angle_beta   90.00
_cell.angle_gamma   90.00
#
_symmetry.space_group_name_H-M   'P 1'
#
loop_
_entity.id
_entity.type
_entity.pdbx_description
1 polymer ?
#
loop_
_entity_poly.entity_id
_entity_poly.type
_entity_poly.pdbx_seq_one_letter_code
_entity_poly.pdbx_strand_id
1 'polypeptide(L)'
;MDCDIFAADSFILVFVNMCCFSVADYRSSYGSGAVILDDCNFHESVHLDNFDVDRTLTLVPPDGEFPVMNYRMTQEFKPPFLINSLIEEAGAFKAEVIIKVSAVFPSSITANTIAIQMPLPKYTTRATFELVAGAIGQAADFKETNKRIEWVIKKIVGGSEHTLRAKLTFSQELHGNLTKESGPVSMTFTIPMYNASKLQVKYLQIAKKSSTYNPYRWVRYVTQANSYVARL
;
A
#
# COMPACT_ATOMS: atom_id res chain seq x y z
N MET A 1 12.78 10.81 -7.08
CA MET A 1 12.79 9.60 -6.24
C MET A 1 11.92 8.58 -6.95
N ASP A 2 12.53 7.66 -7.68
CA ASP A 2 11.80 6.56 -8.30
C ASP A 2 11.45 5.55 -7.21
N CYS A 3 10.20 5.60 -6.76
CA CYS A 3 9.64 4.54 -5.94
C CYS A 3 9.11 3.49 -6.92
N ASP A 4 9.75 2.32 -6.98
CA ASP A 4 9.20 1.15 -7.69
C ASP A 4 8.01 0.63 -6.86
N ILE A 5 6.84 1.26 -7.05
CA ILE A 5 5.64 0.94 -6.28
C ILE A 5 4.83 -0.09 -7.06
N PHE A 6 4.81 -1.33 -6.58
CA PHE A 6 3.76 -2.28 -6.94
C PHE A 6 2.67 -2.17 -5.88
N ALA A 7 1.79 -1.18 -6.05
CA ALA A 7 0.54 -1.12 -5.30
C ALA A 7 -0.36 -2.23 -5.84
N ALA A 8 -0.43 -3.34 -5.12
CA ALA A 8 -1.42 -4.37 -5.37
C ALA A 8 -2.74 -3.92 -4.74
N ASP A 9 -3.52 -3.12 -5.48
CA ASP A 9 -4.93 -2.95 -5.13
C ASP A 9 -5.62 -4.31 -5.36
N SER A 10 -5.87 -5.03 -4.27
CA SER A 10 -6.57 -6.30 -4.32
C SER A 10 -8.07 -6.04 -4.20
N PHE A 11 -8.80 -6.24 -5.30
CA PHE A 11 -10.26 -6.22 -5.30
C PHE A 11 -10.78 -7.59 -4.86
N ILE A 12 -11.13 -7.71 -3.57
CA ILE A 12 -11.86 -8.88 -3.08
C ILE A 12 -13.35 -8.52 -3.06
N LEU A 13 -14.07 -8.90 -4.12
CA LEU A 13 -15.53 -8.95 -4.11
C LEU A 13 -15.97 -10.31 -3.56
N VAL A 14 -16.72 -10.30 -2.45
CA VAL A 14 -17.38 -11.48 -1.90
C VAL A 14 -18.81 -11.51 -2.44
N PHE A 15 -19.17 -12.54 -3.20
CA PHE A 15 -20.51 -12.67 -3.79
C PHE A 15 -21.34 -13.78 -3.18
N VAL A 16 -22.67 -13.57 -3.23
CA VAL A 16 -23.71 -14.59 -3.09
C VAL A 16 -24.72 -14.35 -4.23
N ASN A 17 -24.80 -15.28 -5.19
CA ASN A 17 -25.71 -15.34 -6.35
C ASN A 17 -25.53 -14.35 -7.53
N MET A 18 -25.99 -14.78 -8.73
CA MET A 18 -25.81 -14.18 -10.07
C MET A 18 -25.75 -12.65 -10.10
N CYS A 19 -24.60 -12.10 -10.47
CA CYS A 19 -24.25 -10.68 -10.37
C CYS A 19 -23.83 -10.12 -11.72
N CYS A 20 -24.38 -8.95 -12.05
CA CYS A 20 -23.88 -8.04 -13.05
C CYS A 20 -23.28 -6.84 -12.33
N PHE A 21 -22.09 -6.44 -12.74
CA PHE A 21 -21.36 -5.37 -12.11
C PHE A 21 -20.75 -4.48 -13.21
N SER A 22 -20.84 -3.16 -13.05
CA SER A 22 -20.12 -2.22 -13.91
C SER A 22 -19.03 -1.51 -13.12
N VAL A 23 -17.81 -1.59 -13.66
CA VAL A 23 -16.72 -0.73 -13.26
C VAL A 23 -16.93 0.61 -13.96
N ALA A 24 -16.90 1.74 -13.24
CA ALA A 24 -16.94 3.04 -13.91
C ALA A 24 -15.67 3.86 -13.70
N ASP A 25 -15.31 4.52 -14.79
CA ASP A 25 -14.35 5.60 -14.85
C ASP A 25 -14.94 6.87 -14.27
N TYR A 26 -14.31 7.44 -13.24
CA TYR A 26 -14.70 8.75 -12.73
C TYR A 26 -14.29 9.83 -13.74
N ARG A 27 -15.25 10.41 -14.48
CA ARG A 27 -15.07 11.70 -15.13
C ARG A 27 -15.32 12.81 -14.10
N SER A 28 -14.30 13.20 -13.33
CA SER A 28 -14.35 14.43 -12.53
C SER A 28 -14.31 15.65 -13.45
N SER A 29 -15.11 16.68 -13.18
CA SER A 29 -14.98 18.00 -13.84
C SER A 29 -13.69 18.74 -13.45
N TYR A 30 -12.80 18.10 -12.68
CA TYR A 30 -11.44 18.49 -12.43
C TYR A 30 -10.51 17.38 -12.96
N GLY A 31 -10.19 17.46 -14.25
CA GLY A 31 -8.90 17.04 -14.83
C GLY A 31 -8.30 15.66 -14.52
N SER A 32 -9.07 14.60 -14.28
CA SER A 32 -8.52 13.23 -14.17
C SER A 32 -9.29 12.32 -15.13
N GLY A 33 -8.58 11.78 -16.13
CA GLY A 33 -9.13 10.91 -17.17
C GLY A 33 -9.62 9.56 -16.65
N ALA A 34 -10.18 8.76 -17.57
CA ALA A 34 -10.59 7.38 -17.33
C ALA A 34 -9.45 6.54 -16.72
N VAL A 35 -9.77 5.57 -15.85
CA VAL A 35 -8.77 4.67 -15.28
C VAL A 35 -8.32 3.73 -16.39
N ILE A 36 -7.04 3.81 -16.77
CA ILE A 36 -6.50 2.96 -17.83
C ILE A 36 -5.93 1.71 -17.18
N LEU A 37 -6.55 0.57 -17.48
CA LEU A 37 -6.08 -0.75 -17.06
C LEU A 37 -5.14 -1.28 -18.14
N ASP A 38 -3.97 -1.77 -17.75
CA ASP A 38 -2.99 -2.31 -18.70
C ASP A 38 -3.37 -3.71 -19.14
N ASP A 39 -3.70 -4.56 -18.17
CA ASP A 39 -4.13 -5.93 -18.36
C ASP A 39 -5.11 -6.32 -17.25
N CYS A 40 -6.02 -7.21 -17.62
CA CYS A 40 -7.09 -7.71 -16.77
C CYS A 40 -7.23 -9.21 -16.99
N ASN A 41 -7.24 -9.96 -15.91
CA ASN A 41 -7.54 -11.39 -15.89
C ASN A 41 -8.86 -11.60 -15.17
N PHE A 42 -9.78 -12.32 -15.79
CA PHE A 42 -11.12 -12.56 -15.27
C PHE A 42 -11.27 -14.01 -14.80
N HIS A 43 -12.18 -14.22 -13.86
CA HIS A 43 -12.61 -15.56 -13.50
C HIS A 43 -13.34 -16.23 -14.68
N GLU A 44 -13.26 -17.55 -14.80
CA GLU A 44 -13.90 -18.33 -15.87
C GLU A 44 -15.43 -18.16 -15.93
N SER A 45 -16.04 -17.78 -14.81
CA SER A 45 -17.49 -17.54 -14.73
C SER A 45 -17.93 -16.19 -15.28
N VAL A 46 -17.01 -15.34 -15.75
CA VAL A 46 -17.28 -13.98 -16.20
C VAL A 46 -17.49 -13.96 -17.72
N HIS A 47 -18.66 -13.47 -18.13
CA HIS A 47 -19.01 -13.15 -19.50
C HIS A 47 -18.63 -11.70 -19.81
N LEU A 48 -17.86 -11.53 -20.89
CA LEU A 48 -17.26 -10.25 -21.30
C LEU A 48 -18.02 -9.56 -22.44
N ASP A 49 -19.21 -10.04 -22.81
CA ASP A 49 -19.98 -9.56 -23.97
C ASP A 49 -20.21 -8.04 -23.97
N ASN A 50 -20.34 -7.45 -22.78
CA ASN A 50 -20.55 -6.01 -22.60
C ASN A 50 -19.30 -5.25 -22.11
N PHE A 51 -18.20 -5.96 -21.84
CA PHE A 51 -17.03 -5.36 -21.21
C PHE A 51 -16.37 -4.28 -22.09
N ASP A 52 -16.34 -4.49 -23.40
CA ASP A 52 -15.76 -3.51 -24.33
C ASP A 52 -16.66 -2.28 -24.55
N VAL A 53 -17.96 -2.41 -24.31
CA VAL A 53 -18.94 -1.34 -24.54
C VAL A 53 -19.03 -0.41 -23.34
N ASP A 54 -19.26 -0.96 -22.15
CA ASP A 54 -19.56 -0.18 -20.95
C ASP A 54 -18.85 -0.67 -19.69
N ARG A 55 -17.80 -1.50 -19.85
CA ARG A 55 -17.01 -2.08 -18.75
C ARG A 55 -17.86 -2.89 -17.76
N THR A 56 -18.93 -3.51 -18.26
CA THR A 56 -19.80 -4.38 -17.49
C THR A 56 -19.34 -5.83 -17.53
N LEU A 57 -19.21 -6.43 -16.35
CA LEU A 57 -18.93 -7.84 -16.13
C LEU A 57 -20.23 -8.54 -15.73
N THR A 58 -20.59 -9.61 -16.43
CA THR A 58 -21.73 -10.46 -16.08
C THR A 58 -21.21 -11.81 -15.63
N LEU A 59 -21.67 -12.34 -14.49
CA LEU A 59 -21.23 -13.66 -14.05
C LEU A 59 -22.28 -14.45 -13.28
N VAL A 60 -22.13 -15.78 -13.31
CA VAL A 60 -22.76 -16.70 -12.36
C VAL A 60 -21.71 -17.04 -11.30
N PRO A 61 -21.76 -16.44 -10.09
CA PRO A 61 -20.71 -16.65 -9.10
C PRO A 61 -20.72 -18.10 -8.61
N PRO A 62 -19.53 -18.73 -8.51
CA PRO A 62 -19.34 -19.91 -7.68
C PRO A 62 -19.75 -19.66 -6.22
N ASP A 63 -20.01 -20.74 -5.49
CA ASP A 63 -20.28 -20.66 -4.06
C ASP A 63 -19.01 -20.29 -3.29
N GLY A 64 -19.09 -19.24 -2.46
CA GLY A 64 -18.00 -18.79 -1.60
C GLY A 64 -17.26 -17.53 -2.09
N GLU A 65 -16.07 -17.30 -1.53
CA GLU A 65 -15.22 -16.17 -1.90
C GLU A 65 -14.30 -16.57 -3.06
N PHE A 66 -14.31 -15.79 -4.15
CA PHE A 66 -13.43 -16.02 -5.29
C PHE A 66 -13.05 -14.69 -5.96
N PRO A 67 -11.84 -14.58 -6.55
CA PRO A 67 -11.43 -13.38 -7.26
C PRO A 67 -12.17 -13.28 -8.60
N VAL A 68 -12.92 -12.20 -8.81
CA VAL A 68 -13.71 -11.97 -10.03
C VAL A 68 -12.82 -11.42 -11.15
N MET A 69 -11.90 -10.54 -10.80
CA MET A 69 -11.02 -9.81 -11.71
C MET A 69 -9.72 -9.48 -11.00
N ASN A 70 -8.59 -9.78 -11.63
CA ASN A 70 -7.27 -9.26 -11.27
C ASN A 70 -6.86 -8.27 -12.36
N TYR A 71 -6.32 -7.12 -11.99
CA TYR A 71 -5.90 -6.13 -12.98
C TYR A 71 -4.58 -5.50 -12.57
N ARG A 72 -3.91 -4.94 -13.56
CA ARG A 72 -2.69 -4.15 -13.38
C ARG A 72 -2.86 -2.77 -14.01
N MET A 73 -2.20 -1.80 -13.39
CA MET A 73 -2.26 -0.41 -13.78
C MET A 73 -0.87 0.22 -13.58
N THR A 74 -0.32 0.81 -14.63
CA THR A 74 0.98 1.52 -14.63
C THR A 74 0.83 3.02 -14.71
N GLN A 75 -0.41 3.54 -14.80
CA GLN A 75 -0.67 4.97 -14.83
C GLN A 75 -0.09 5.64 -13.59
N GLU A 76 0.39 6.88 -13.76
CA GLU A 76 0.91 7.66 -12.65
C GLU A 76 -0.18 7.83 -11.59
N PHE A 77 0.09 7.35 -10.39
CA PHE A 77 -0.81 7.49 -9.25
C PHE A 77 -0.05 8.14 -8.10
N LYS A 78 -0.81 8.84 -7.25
CA LYS A 78 -0.26 9.45 -6.05
C LYS A 78 -0.12 8.38 -4.98
N PRO A 79 1.10 8.03 -4.52
CA PRO A 79 1.25 7.03 -3.48
C PRO A 79 0.60 7.48 -2.17
N PRO A 80 0.01 6.54 -1.39
CA PRO A 80 -0.64 6.89 -0.13
C PRO A 80 0.34 7.29 0.97
N PHE A 81 1.63 6.96 0.82
CA PHE A 81 2.67 7.38 1.74
C PHE A 81 3.79 8.07 0.98
N LEU A 82 4.50 9.01 1.60
CA LEU A 82 5.77 9.51 1.12
C LEU A 82 6.82 9.15 2.16
N ILE A 83 7.89 8.50 1.73
CA ILE A 83 8.99 8.10 2.59
C ILE A 83 10.20 8.95 2.19
N ASN A 84 10.71 9.72 3.15
CA ASN A 84 11.98 10.39 3.03
C ASN A 84 12.94 9.77 4.05
N SER A 85 14.11 9.35 3.60
CA SER A 85 15.14 8.86 4.49
C SER A 85 16.45 9.58 4.23
N LEU A 86 17.15 9.90 5.31
CA LEU A 86 18.42 10.60 5.31
C LEU A 86 19.38 9.84 6.22
N ILE A 87 20.63 9.71 5.79
CA ILE A 87 21.73 9.16 6.58
C ILE A 87 22.77 10.26 6.74
N GLU A 88 23.11 10.58 7.98
CA GLU A 88 24.11 11.59 8.33
C GLU A 88 25.26 10.95 9.11
N GLU A 89 26.49 11.27 8.73
CA GLU A 89 27.68 10.81 9.46
C GLU A 89 27.85 11.63 10.75
N ALA A 90 28.01 10.94 11.88
CA ALA A 90 28.12 11.55 13.21
C ALA A 90 29.48 11.25 13.87
N GLY A 91 30.50 10.94 13.05
CA GLY A 91 31.86 10.59 13.44
C GLY A 91 32.33 9.27 12.82
N ALA A 92 33.60 8.92 13.02
CA ALA A 92 34.24 7.78 12.34
C ALA A 92 33.54 6.43 12.54
N PHE A 93 32.83 6.22 13.67
CA PHE A 93 32.14 4.97 14.01
C PHE A 93 30.63 5.16 14.28
N LYS A 94 30.07 6.30 13.88
CA LYS A 94 28.68 6.66 14.21
C LYS A 94 27.99 7.31 13.03
N ALA A 95 26.72 7.01 12.87
CA ALA A 95 25.84 7.72 11.94
C ALA A 95 24.45 7.89 12.57
N GLU A 96 23.68 8.83 12.06
CA GLU A 96 22.27 9.00 12.37
C GLU A 96 21.45 8.72 11.11
N VAL A 97 20.40 7.91 11.26
CA VAL A 97 19.40 7.66 10.22
C VAL A 97 18.11 8.33 10.63
N ILE A 98 17.54 9.13 9.74
CA ILE A 98 16.25 9.78 9.93
C ILE A 98 15.30 9.23 8.87
N ILE A 99 14.21 8.59 9.31
CA ILE A 99 13.15 8.10 8.43
C ILE A 99 11.89 8.90 8.73
N LYS A 100 11.39 9.63 7.74
CA LYS A 100 10.14 10.38 7.79
C LYS A 100 9.11 9.73 6.86
N VAL A 101 7.93 9.45 7.39
CA VAL A 101 6.78 8.92 6.66
C VAL A 101 5.62 9.90 6.76
N SER A 102 5.13 10.37 5.61
CA SER A 102 3.98 11.27 5.52
C SER A 102 2.80 10.55 4.86
N ALA A 103 1.63 10.56 5.50
CA ALA A 103 0.42 9.93 4.99
C ALA A 103 -0.34 10.88 4.05
N VAL A 104 -0.46 10.53 2.78
CA VAL A 104 -1.00 11.42 1.73
C VAL A 104 -2.36 10.96 1.22
N PHE A 105 -3.25 10.68 2.18
CA PHE A 105 -4.66 10.35 1.97
C PHE A 105 -5.54 11.12 2.98
N PRO A 106 -6.87 11.17 2.78
CA PRO A 106 -7.78 11.93 3.65
C PRO A 106 -7.66 11.58 5.13
N SER A 107 -7.76 12.58 6.00
CA SER A 107 -7.65 12.42 7.46
C SER A 107 -8.80 11.63 8.11
N SER A 108 -9.90 11.41 7.38
CA SER A 108 -10.98 10.49 7.77
C SER A 108 -10.58 9.01 7.65
N ILE A 109 -9.52 8.71 6.91
CA ILE A 109 -9.04 7.35 6.66
C ILE A 109 -7.83 7.07 7.55
N THR A 110 -7.71 5.81 7.96
CA THR A 110 -6.63 5.32 8.80
C THR A 110 -5.98 4.12 8.13
N ALA A 111 -4.65 4.08 8.10
CA ALA A 111 -3.88 2.90 7.78
C ALA A 111 -3.53 2.10 9.04
N ASN A 112 -3.46 0.78 8.88
CA ASN A 112 -3.16 -0.20 9.92
C ASN A 112 -2.04 -1.15 9.46
N THR A 113 -1.50 -1.93 10.39
CA THR A 113 -0.47 -2.95 10.13
C THR A 113 0.74 -2.36 9.40
N ILE A 114 1.24 -1.22 9.91
CA ILE A 114 2.38 -0.54 9.30
C ILE A 114 3.67 -1.11 9.87
N ALA A 115 4.52 -1.62 8.99
CA ALA A 115 5.89 -1.98 9.32
C ALA A 115 6.83 -1.38 8.27
N ILE A 116 7.86 -0.69 8.74
CA ILE A 116 8.88 -0.04 7.93
C ILE A 116 10.20 -0.72 8.25
N GLN A 117 10.96 -1.08 7.23
CA GLN A 117 12.22 -1.77 7.38
C GLN A 117 13.31 -1.13 6.54
N MET A 118 14.49 -0.99 7.12
CA MET A 118 15.65 -0.45 6.43
C MET A 118 16.88 -1.32 6.72
N PRO A 119 17.47 -1.98 5.71
CA PRO A 119 18.74 -2.68 5.85
C PRO A 119 19.87 -1.69 6.16
N LEU A 120 20.73 -2.07 7.09
CA LEU A 120 21.90 -1.31 7.53
C LEU A 120 23.19 -2.03 7.10
N PRO A 121 24.34 -1.32 7.13
CA PRO A 121 25.63 -1.94 6.86
C PRO A 121 25.92 -3.11 7.81
N LYS A 122 26.60 -4.15 7.30
CA LYS A 122 26.86 -5.41 8.04
C LYS A 122 27.65 -5.21 9.33
N TYR A 123 28.47 -4.18 9.39
CA TYR A 123 29.29 -3.79 10.55
C TYR A 123 28.54 -2.95 11.58
N THR A 124 27.21 -2.78 11.46
CA THR A 124 26.40 -2.14 12.49
C THR A 124 26.33 -3.03 13.73
N THR A 125 26.80 -2.51 14.87
CA THR A 125 26.81 -3.22 16.16
C THR A 125 25.63 -2.85 17.03
N ARG A 126 25.19 -1.59 16.97
CA ARG A 126 24.07 -1.10 17.79
C ARG A 126 23.30 -0.02 17.05
N ALA A 127 21.98 -0.01 17.24
CA ALA A 127 21.13 1.12 16.88
C ALA A 127 20.27 1.52 18.09
N THR A 128 20.25 2.81 18.40
CA THR A 128 19.42 3.39 19.45
C THR A 128 18.35 4.25 18.81
N PHE A 129 17.10 4.10 19.22
CA PHE A 129 15.97 4.74 18.57
C PHE A 129 15.40 5.89 19.41
N GLU A 130 15.17 7.01 18.77
CA GLU A 130 14.53 8.19 19.33
C GLU A 130 13.24 8.46 18.55
N LEU A 131 12.11 8.20 19.21
CA LEU A 131 10.78 8.50 18.71
C LEU A 131 10.37 9.91 19.18
N VAL A 132 9.55 10.58 18.38
CA VAL A 132 8.97 11.89 18.75
C VAL A 132 8.15 11.75 20.04
N ALA A 133 8.22 12.75 20.93
CA ALA A 133 7.45 12.77 22.17
C ALA A 133 5.94 12.59 21.89
N GLY A 134 5.29 11.65 22.57
CA GLY A 134 3.88 11.34 22.35
C GLY A 134 3.60 10.36 21.19
N ALA A 135 4.62 9.71 20.63
CA ALA A 135 4.47 8.65 19.62
C ALA A 135 3.81 7.37 20.19
N ILE A 136 2.49 7.42 20.42
CA ILE A 136 1.72 6.30 20.94
C ILE A 136 1.59 5.21 19.86
N GLY A 137 1.85 3.96 20.25
CA GLY A 137 1.69 2.81 19.37
C GLY A 137 2.77 2.67 18.31
N GLN A 138 3.93 3.31 18.51
CA GLN A 138 5.12 3.13 17.69
C GLN A 138 6.17 2.33 18.46
N ALA A 139 6.83 1.41 17.78
CA ALA A 139 7.93 0.62 18.32
C ALA A 139 9.01 0.48 17.26
N ALA A 140 10.26 0.73 17.64
CA ALA A 140 11.42 0.55 16.77
C ALA A 140 12.38 -0.44 17.41
N ASP A 141 12.96 -1.31 16.59
CA ASP A 141 13.86 -2.37 17.01
C ASP A 141 14.98 -2.57 15.98
N PHE A 142 16.11 -3.11 16.43
CA PHE A 142 17.25 -3.46 15.58
C PHE A 142 17.41 -4.97 15.56
N LYS A 143 17.17 -5.57 14.39
CA LYS A 143 17.39 -7.00 14.19
C LYS A 143 18.84 -7.25 13.84
N GLU A 144 19.64 -7.56 14.86
CA GLU A 144 21.08 -7.75 14.70
C GLU A 144 21.45 -8.86 13.71
N THR A 145 20.71 -9.98 13.71
CA THR A 145 20.93 -11.11 12.80
C THR A 145 20.84 -10.71 11.33
N ASN A 146 19.89 -9.83 11.00
CA ASN A 146 19.62 -9.41 9.62
C ASN A 146 20.14 -8.00 9.32
N LYS A 147 20.80 -7.36 10.29
CA LYS A 147 21.32 -5.99 10.24
C LYS A 147 20.30 -5.02 9.66
N ARG A 148 19.10 -4.96 10.24
CA ARG A 148 18.03 -4.06 9.78
C ARG A 148 17.31 -3.36 10.93
N ILE A 149 16.87 -2.15 10.66
CA ILE A 149 15.89 -1.44 11.49
C ILE A 149 14.50 -1.98 11.16
N GLU A 150 13.69 -2.21 12.17
CA GLU A 150 12.25 -2.45 12.06
C GLU A 150 11.50 -1.38 12.85
N TRP A 151 10.59 -0.67 12.20
CA TRP A 151 9.73 0.34 12.81
C TRP A 151 8.28 0.01 12.55
N VAL A 152 7.57 -0.34 13.61
CA VAL A 152 6.15 -0.71 13.58
C VAL A 152 5.33 0.44 14.12
N ILE A 153 4.29 0.80 13.38
CA ILE A 153 3.30 1.81 13.78
C ILE A 153 1.93 1.15 13.73
N LYS A 154 1.21 1.10 14.85
CA LYS A 154 -0.10 0.43 14.91
C LYS A 154 -1.13 1.09 14.01
N LYS A 155 -1.12 2.43 13.95
CA LYS A 155 -2.14 3.25 13.31
C LYS A 155 -1.51 4.54 12.76
N ILE A 156 -1.79 4.85 11.50
CA ILE A 156 -1.46 6.16 10.89
C ILE A 156 -2.74 6.79 10.35
N VAL A 157 -3.01 8.03 10.73
CA VAL A 157 -4.15 8.80 10.22
C VAL A 157 -3.73 9.56 8.96
N GLY A 158 -4.62 9.69 7.99
CA GLY A 158 -4.33 10.47 6.78
C GLY A 158 -3.95 11.92 7.09
N GLY A 159 -2.98 12.46 6.36
CA GLY A 159 -2.44 13.81 6.57
C GLY A 159 -1.48 13.95 7.75
N SER A 160 -1.21 12.88 8.51
CA SER A 160 -0.22 12.90 9.59
C SER A 160 1.20 12.56 9.11
N GLU A 161 2.19 12.97 9.89
CA GLU A 161 3.60 12.67 9.66
C GLU A 161 4.20 11.99 10.88
N HIS A 162 5.10 11.05 10.62
CA HIS A 162 5.83 10.32 11.64
C HIS A 162 7.31 10.30 11.30
N THR A 163 8.16 10.44 12.32
CA THR A 163 9.62 10.44 12.14
C THR A 163 10.26 9.52 13.16
N LEU A 164 11.15 8.67 12.69
CA LEU A 164 12.07 7.88 13.51
C LEU A 164 13.48 8.40 13.33
N ARG A 165 14.20 8.63 14.44
CA ARG A 165 15.65 8.83 14.44
C ARG A 165 16.33 7.60 15.02
N ALA A 166 17.37 7.11 14.34
CA ALA A 166 18.16 5.98 14.77
C ALA A 166 19.64 6.33 14.80
N LYS A 167 20.25 6.29 15.98
CA LYS A 167 21.69 6.51 16.19
C LYS A 167 22.41 5.18 16.09
N LEU A 168 23.27 5.06 15.08
CA LEU A 168 24.02 3.86 14.76
C LEU A 168 25.41 3.90 15.38
N THR A 169 25.89 2.75 15.81
CA THR A 169 27.29 2.51 16.19
C THR A 169 27.84 1.37 15.34
N PHE A 170 29.08 1.54 14.87
CA PHE A 170 29.75 0.62 13.95
C PHE A 170 30.97 -0.05 14.61
N SER A 171 31.33 -1.25 14.14
CA SER A 171 32.55 -1.95 14.59
C SER A 171 33.83 -1.50 13.88
N GLN A 172 33.70 -0.74 12.79
CA GLN A 172 34.80 -0.27 11.95
C GLN A 172 34.58 1.19 11.57
N GLU A 173 35.66 1.84 11.13
CA GLU A 173 35.58 3.21 10.63
C GLU A 173 34.83 3.28 9.30
N LEU A 174 34.15 4.40 9.09
CA LEU A 174 33.47 4.72 7.84
C LEU A 174 34.52 5.05 6.76
N HIS A 175 34.60 4.22 5.72
CA HIS A 175 35.49 4.41 4.58
C HIS A 175 34.74 4.43 3.23
N GLY A 176 33.41 4.31 3.27
CA GLY A 176 32.55 4.16 2.09
C GLY A 176 31.31 5.03 2.16
N ASN A 177 30.51 4.98 1.11
CA ASN A 177 29.23 5.70 1.07
C ASN A 177 28.16 4.88 1.80
N LEU A 178 27.83 5.31 3.02
CA LEU A 178 26.81 4.66 3.86
C LEU A 178 25.46 4.46 3.18
N THR A 179 25.06 5.38 2.31
CA THR A 179 23.81 5.29 1.55
C THR A 179 23.81 4.14 0.55
N LYS A 180 24.96 3.83 -0.05
CA LYS A 180 25.10 2.68 -0.97
C LYS A 180 25.15 1.35 -0.23
N GLU A 181 25.70 1.35 0.97
CA GLU A 181 25.83 0.15 1.81
C GLU A 181 24.55 -0.15 2.60
N SER A 182 23.75 0.88 2.85
CA SER A 182 22.40 0.76 3.40
C SER A 182 21.43 0.39 2.29
N GLY A 183 20.46 -0.46 2.60
CA GLY A 183 19.42 -0.85 1.65
C GLY A 183 18.31 0.20 1.55
N PRO A 184 17.42 0.08 0.56
CA PRO A 184 16.26 0.97 0.47
C PRO A 184 15.31 0.76 1.65
N VAL A 185 14.51 1.78 1.94
CA VAL A 185 13.45 1.68 2.95
C VAL A 185 12.26 0.97 2.34
N SER A 186 11.84 -0.14 2.95
CA SER A 186 10.65 -0.89 2.58
C SER A 186 9.52 -0.65 3.58
N MET A 187 8.28 -0.71 3.12
CA MET A 187 7.09 -0.49 3.95
C MET A 187 6.00 -1.50 3.59
N THR A 188 5.32 -2.03 4.60
CA THR A 188 4.08 -2.78 4.45
C THR A 188 2.98 -2.05 5.19
N PHE A 189 1.78 -1.99 4.62
CA PHE A 189 0.63 -1.33 5.23
C PHE A 189 -0.68 -1.89 4.67
N THR A 190 -1.76 -1.66 5.40
CA THR A 190 -3.14 -1.90 4.93
C THR A 190 -3.98 -0.65 5.18
N ILE A 191 -4.62 -0.13 4.13
CA ILE A 191 -5.51 1.03 4.20
C ILE A 191 -6.94 0.58 3.85
N PRO A 192 -7.80 0.33 4.85
CA PRO A 192 -9.21 0.06 4.60
C PRO A 192 -9.92 1.30 4.05
N MET A 193 -10.95 1.07 3.24
CA MET A 193 -11.83 2.09 2.66
C MET A 193 -11.09 3.14 1.81
N TYR A 194 -9.90 2.80 1.32
CA TYR A 194 -9.11 3.62 0.41
C TYR A 194 -8.88 2.87 -0.89
N ASN A 195 -8.76 3.63 -1.97
CA ASN A 195 -8.61 3.12 -3.32
C ASN A 195 -7.56 3.97 -4.04
N ALA A 196 -6.37 3.38 -4.26
CA ALA A 196 -5.26 4.07 -4.90
C ALA A 196 -5.42 4.17 -6.42
N SER A 197 -5.94 3.13 -7.06
CA SER A 197 -6.21 3.07 -8.51
C SER A 197 -7.39 3.91 -8.98
N LYS A 198 -8.23 4.37 -8.04
CA LYS A 198 -9.50 5.08 -8.30
C LYS A 198 -10.54 4.24 -9.05
N LEU A 199 -10.32 2.93 -9.20
CA LEU A 199 -11.23 2.02 -9.87
C LEU A 199 -12.49 1.82 -9.02
N GLN A 200 -13.67 2.26 -9.45
CA GLN A 200 -14.86 2.19 -8.61
C GLN A 200 -15.96 1.30 -9.18
N VAL A 201 -16.61 0.58 -8.27
CA VAL A 201 -17.89 -0.07 -8.50
C VAL A 201 -18.96 0.98 -8.73
N LYS A 202 -19.56 1.02 -9.93
CA LYS A 202 -20.69 1.91 -10.20
C LYS A 202 -22.01 1.34 -9.68
N TYR A 203 -22.26 0.08 -10.00
CA TYR A 203 -23.46 -0.62 -9.56
C TYR A 203 -23.20 -2.12 -9.48
N LEU A 204 -23.94 -2.75 -8.59
CA LEU A 204 -24.02 -4.20 -8.48
C LEU A 204 -25.48 -4.61 -8.59
N GLN A 205 -25.82 -5.30 -9.68
CA GLN A 205 -27.15 -5.78 -9.96
C GLN A 205 -27.19 -7.31 -9.85
N ILE A 206 -28.07 -7.81 -9.00
CA ILE A 206 -28.29 -9.26 -8.87
C ILE A 206 -29.50 -9.63 -9.72
N ALA A 207 -29.29 -10.49 -10.70
CA ALA A 207 -30.36 -10.99 -11.54
C ALA A 207 -31.25 -11.93 -10.70
N LYS A 208 -32.46 -11.45 -10.38
CA LYS A 208 -33.38 -12.16 -9.48
C LYS A 208 -33.96 -13.40 -10.16
N LYS A 209 -33.83 -14.57 -9.54
CA LYS A 209 -34.64 -15.76 -9.88
C LYS A 209 -36.07 -15.70 -9.32
N SER A 210 -36.30 -14.93 -8.25
CA SER A 210 -37.61 -14.73 -7.63
C SER A 210 -37.80 -13.29 -7.11
N SER A 211 -39.04 -12.79 -7.14
CA SER A 211 -39.37 -11.42 -6.73
C SER A 211 -39.07 -11.12 -5.24
N THR A 212 -39.01 -12.14 -4.40
CA THR A 212 -38.83 -12.04 -2.94
C THR A 212 -37.37 -12.10 -2.49
N TYR A 213 -36.43 -12.48 -3.37
CA TYR A 213 -35.02 -12.57 -3.02
C TYR A 213 -34.33 -11.21 -3.17
N ASN A 214 -33.99 -10.57 -2.05
CA ASN A 214 -33.21 -9.33 -2.00
C ASN A 214 -31.99 -9.49 -1.07
N PRO A 215 -30.90 -10.09 -1.56
CA PRO A 215 -29.70 -10.29 -0.75
C PRO A 215 -29.02 -8.97 -0.42
N TYR A 216 -28.32 -8.96 0.71
CA TYR A 216 -27.50 -7.83 1.13
C TYR A 216 -26.29 -7.67 0.19
N ARG A 217 -25.97 -6.43 -0.18
CA ARG A 217 -24.89 -6.09 -1.12
C ARG A 217 -23.94 -5.14 -0.43
N TRP A 218 -22.66 -5.45 -0.43
CA TRP A 218 -21.63 -4.57 0.10
C TRP A 218 -20.38 -4.64 -0.77
N VAL A 219 -19.63 -3.55 -0.75
CA VAL A 219 -18.34 -3.42 -1.42
C VAL A 219 -17.41 -2.76 -0.42
N ARG A 220 -16.20 -3.29 -0.28
CA ARG A 220 -15.13 -2.63 0.48
C ARG A 220 -13.91 -2.48 -0.41
N TYR A 221 -13.24 -1.34 -0.29
CA TYR A 221 -11.94 -1.13 -0.90
C TYR A 221 -10.87 -1.32 0.17
N VAL A 222 -9.78 -2.00 -0.18
CA VAL A 222 -8.62 -2.12 0.69
C VAL A 222 -7.38 -2.00 -0.18
N THR A 223 -6.54 -1.02 0.14
CA THR A 223 -5.21 -0.89 -0.48
C THR A 223 -4.18 -1.54 0.43
N GLN A 224 -3.40 -2.47 -0.11
CA GLN A 224 -2.31 -3.14 0.60
C GLN A 224 -1.00 -2.98 -0.17
N ALA A 225 0.10 -2.89 0.57
CA ALA A 225 1.43 -2.88 -0.03
C ALA A 225 2.01 -4.30 -0.05
N ASN A 226 2.19 -4.84 -1.26
CA ASN A 226 2.97 -6.06 -1.48
C ASN A 226 4.47 -5.73 -1.57
N SER A 227 4.83 -4.71 -2.36
CA SER A 227 6.19 -4.18 -2.44
C SER A 227 6.14 -2.65 -2.52
N TYR A 228 6.43 -2.01 -1.40
CA TYR A 228 6.55 -0.55 -1.31
C TYR A 228 7.97 -0.20 -0.87
N VAL A 229 8.78 0.31 -1.80
CA VAL A 229 10.21 0.55 -1.58
C VAL A 229 10.56 1.97 -1.99
N ALA A 230 11.20 2.70 -1.08
CA ALA A 230 11.78 4.01 -1.31
C ALA A 230 13.30 3.90 -1.28
N ARG A 231 13.94 4.26 -2.40
CA ARG A 231 15.40 4.35 -2.49
C ARG A 231 15.90 5.65 -1.84
N LEU A 232 17.08 5.56 -1.22
CA LEU A 232 17.79 6.66 -0.58
C LEU A 232 18.43 7.59 -1.62
#